data_AF-A0A8H3BA75-F1
#
_entry.id   AF-A0A8H3BA75-F1
#
_cell.length_a   1.000
_cell.length_b   1.000
_cell.length_c   1.000
_cell.angle_alpha   90.00
_cell.angle_beta   90.00
_cell.angle_gamma   90.00
#
_symmetry.space_group_name_H-M   'P 1'
#
loop_
_entity.id
_entity.type
_entity.pdbx_description
1 polymer ?
#
loop_
_entity_poly.entity_id
_entity_poly.type
_entity_poly.pdbx_seq_one_letter_code
_entity_poly.pdbx_strand_id
1 'polypeptide(L)'
;FNKWQNLNSRTPSFRFGHGHIYNNYFLNNNDGINTRVGAELLVQNNVFEGVKKPLYSTDNGYANASGNDFGSASNTALTTSWSSVGYSYSLTAVGSVKSYVNSNAGAILSF
;
A
#
# COMPACT_ATOMS: atom_id res chain seq x y z
N PHE A 1 -7.80 2.82 4.56
CA PHE A 1 -7.24 3.45 5.75
C PHE A 1 -6.86 2.41 6.79
N ASN A 2 -5.64 1.90 6.69
CA ASN A 2 -5.07 0.99 7.67
C ASN A 2 -3.72 1.54 8.15
N LYS A 3 -3.37 1.26 9.40
CA LYS A 3 -2.02 1.51 9.94
C LYS A 3 -1.26 0.20 10.02
N TRP A 4 -0.17 0.09 9.27
CA TRP A 4 0.72 -1.07 9.25
C TRP A 4 2.02 -0.69 9.94
N GLN A 5 2.16 -1.00 11.23
CA GLN A 5 3.25 -0.48 12.04
C GLN A 5 4.10 -1.59 12.67
N ASN A 6 5.42 -1.45 12.61
CA ASN A 6 6.39 -2.32 13.27
C ASN A 6 6.22 -3.80 12.87
N LEU A 7 6.06 -4.04 11.57
CA LEU A 7 5.87 -5.38 11.00
C LEU A 7 7.10 -5.79 10.21
N ASN A 8 7.46 -7.07 10.26
CA ASN A 8 8.58 -7.55 9.46
C ASN A 8 8.24 -7.56 7.96
N SER A 9 7.19 -8.24 7.53
CA SER A 9 6.86 -8.37 6.10
C SER A 9 5.41 -8.72 5.86
N ARG A 10 5.04 -8.89 4.59
CA ARG A 10 3.73 -9.38 4.12
C ARG A 10 2.61 -8.42 4.46
N THR A 11 2.74 -7.16 4.02
CA THR A 11 1.71 -6.12 4.23
C THR A 11 1.10 -5.63 2.91
N PRO A 12 0.54 -6.49 2.03
CA PRO A 12 0.43 -7.94 2.06
C PRO A 12 1.52 -8.68 1.27
N SER A 13 1.52 -10.02 1.32
CA SER A 13 2.10 -10.88 0.25
C SER A 13 0.97 -11.40 -0.63
N PHE A 14 0.60 -10.63 -1.66
CA PHE A 14 -0.57 -10.86 -2.49
C PHE A 14 -0.25 -11.80 -3.65
N ARG A 15 -1.14 -12.76 -3.92
CA ARG A 15 -0.99 -13.76 -4.99
C ARG A 15 -2.29 -13.87 -5.77
N PHE A 16 -2.16 -14.04 -7.08
CA PHE A 16 -3.27 -14.20 -8.02
C PHE A 16 -4.23 -13.00 -8.04
N GLY A 17 -5.03 -12.89 -9.10
CA GLY A 17 -6.15 -11.95 -9.15
C GLY A 17 -5.78 -10.47 -9.00
N HIS A 18 -6.79 -9.68 -8.67
CA HIS A 18 -6.72 -8.23 -8.61
C HIS A 18 -6.91 -7.72 -7.19
N GLY A 19 -6.09 -6.74 -6.80
CA GLY A 19 -6.16 -6.13 -5.47
C GLY A 19 -5.98 -4.61 -5.53
N HIS A 20 -6.72 -3.88 -4.70
CA HIS A 20 -6.61 -2.42 -4.64
C HIS A 20 -6.25 -2.00 -3.22
N ILE A 21 -5.07 -1.39 -3.07
CA ILE A 21 -4.49 -1.00 -1.79
C ILE A 21 -4.29 0.51 -1.81
N TYR A 22 -5.16 1.24 -1.09
CA TYR A 22 -5.14 2.70 -1.13
C TYR A 22 -5.38 3.38 0.23
N ASN A 23 -4.89 4.62 0.36
CA ASN A 23 -5.00 5.46 1.55
C ASN A 23 -4.55 4.76 2.86
N ASN A 24 -3.44 4.00 2.82
CA ASN A 24 -2.89 3.35 4.02
C ASN A 24 -1.58 4.01 4.47
N TYR A 25 -1.25 3.85 5.75
CA TYR A 25 -0.01 4.32 6.33
C TYR A 25 0.84 3.13 6.81
N PHE A 26 2.01 2.95 6.21
CA PHE A 26 3.00 1.95 6.55
C PHE A 26 4.15 2.61 7.32
N LEU A 27 4.43 2.16 8.53
CA LEU A 27 5.39 2.78 9.43
C LEU A 27 6.36 1.74 10.02
N ASN A 28 7.64 1.88 9.74
CA ASN A 28 8.72 1.05 10.28
C ASN A 28 8.52 -0.45 9.98
N ASN A 29 8.14 -0.77 8.75
CA ASN A 29 8.08 -2.14 8.29
C ASN A 29 9.37 -2.51 7.55
N ASN A 30 9.88 -3.74 7.68
CA ASN A 30 11.05 -4.13 6.89
C ASN A 30 10.65 -4.28 5.40
N ASP A 31 9.62 -5.09 5.11
CA ASP A 31 9.03 -5.24 3.78
C ASP A 31 7.54 -4.80 3.76
N GLY A 32 7.16 -4.07 2.71
CA GLY A 32 5.81 -3.60 2.45
C GLY A 32 4.96 -4.59 1.64
N ILE A 33 4.40 -4.08 0.54
CA ILE A 33 3.54 -4.80 -0.39
C ILE A 33 4.40 -5.66 -1.32
N ASN A 34 4.16 -6.97 -1.33
CA ASN A 34 4.74 -7.91 -2.29
C ASN A 34 3.65 -8.47 -3.20
N THR A 35 3.67 -8.09 -4.48
CA THR A 35 2.80 -8.66 -5.53
C THR A 35 3.45 -9.88 -6.16
N ARG A 36 2.69 -10.98 -6.33
CA ARG A 36 3.24 -12.28 -6.74
C ARG A 36 2.31 -13.09 -7.63
N VAL A 37 2.89 -14.03 -8.38
CA VAL A 37 2.21 -15.11 -9.10
C VAL A 37 1.02 -14.60 -9.92
N GLY A 38 1.30 -13.70 -10.86
CA GLY A 38 0.29 -13.12 -11.76
C GLY A 38 -0.70 -12.16 -11.11
N ALA A 39 -0.50 -11.78 -9.84
CA ALA A 39 -1.29 -10.73 -9.22
C ALA A 39 -1.10 -9.40 -9.91
N GLU A 40 -2.17 -8.61 -10.03
CA GLU A 40 -2.11 -7.23 -10.50
C GLU A 40 -2.72 -6.32 -9.43
N LEU A 41 -1.91 -5.41 -8.91
CA LEU A 41 -2.32 -4.51 -7.83
C LEU A 41 -2.48 -3.08 -8.32
N LEU A 42 -3.57 -2.42 -7.92
CA LEU A 42 -3.70 -0.98 -7.96
C LEU A 42 -3.24 -0.44 -6.59
N VAL A 43 -2.15 0.31 -6.55
CA VAL A 43 -1.53 0.79 -5.29
C VAL A 43 -1.51 2.31 -5.30
N GLN A 44 -2.41 2.93 -4.54
CA GLN A 44 -2.68 4.38 -4.71
C GLN A 44 -2.66 5.16 -3.40
N ASN A 45 -2.01 6.32 -3.38
CA ASN A 45 -2.03 7.27 -2.26
C ASN A 45 -1.75 6.62 -0.89
N ASN A 46 -0.82 5.67 -0.83
CA ASN A 46 -0.31 5.16 0.45
C ASN A 46 0.92 5.96 0.87
N VAL A 47 1.15 6.05 2.19
CA VAL A 47 2.34 6.67 2.77
C VAL A 47 3.21 5.58 3.39
N PHE A 48 4.49 5.57 3.04
CA PHE A 48 5.49 4.65 3.56
C PHE A 48 6.60 5.44 4.28
N GLU A 49 6.77 5.19 5.57
CA GLU A 49 7.77 5.83 6.41
C GLU A 49 8.62 4.76 7.10
N GLY A 50 9.95 4.83 6.92
CA GLY A 50 10.85 3.82 7.48
C GLY A 50 10.65 2.42 6.89
N VAL A 51 10.18 2.32 5.64
CA VAL A 51 9.95 1.03 4.94
C VAL A 51 11.03 0.79 3.87
N LYS A 52 11.75 -0.33 3.95
CA LYS A 52 12.88 -0.59 3.03
C LYS A 52 12.43 -1.03 1.63
N LYS A 53 11.38 -1.86 1.56
CA LYS A 53 10.81 -2.35 0.29
C LYS A 53 9.31 -2.08 0.27
N PRO A 54 8.88 -0.83 0.00
CA PRO A 54 7.49 -0.44 0.19
C PRO A 54 6.53 -1.13 -0.79
N LEU A 55 6.95 -1.28 -2.05
CA LEU A 55 6.21 -2.00 -3.09
C LEU A 55 7.22 -2.73 -3.99
N TYR A 56 7.11 -4.05 -4.03
CA TYR A 56 8.00 -4.91 -4.80
C TYR A 56 7.25 -6.13 -5.33
N SER A 57 7.88 -6.84 -6.28
CA SER A 57 7.34 -8.07 -6.85
C SER A 57 8.29 -9.23 -6.69
N THR A 58 7.74 -10.42 -6.46
CA THR A 58 8.45 -11.71 -6.60
C THR A 58 7.57 -12.68 -7.38
N ASP A 59 8.14 -13.62 -8.14
CA ASP A 59 7.37 -14.63 -8.88
C ASP A 59 6.36 -14.03 -9.88
N ASN A 60 6.75 -13.01 -10.64
CA ASN A 60 5.91 -12.37 -11.68
C ASN A 60 4.58 -11.81 -11.17
N GLY A 61 4.60 -11.00 -10.12
CA GLY A 61 3.47 -10.12 -9.77
C GLY A 61 3.68 -8.70 -10.27
N TYR A 62 2.58 -7.97 -10.42
CA TYR A 62 2.54 -6.66 -11.04
C TYR A 62 1.81 -5.62 -10.18
N ALA A 63 2.14 -4.36 -10.36
CA ALA A 63 1.46 -3.24 -9.75
C ALA A 63 1.36 -2.03 -10.70
N ASN A 64 0.21 -1.37 -10.67
CA ASN A 64 -0.02 -0.03 -11.16
C ASN A 64 -0.02 0.90 -9.95
N ALA A 65 1.05 1.68 -9.79
CA ALA A 65 1.29 2.52 -8.62
C ALA A 65 1.17 4.00 -8.96
N SER A 66 0.34 4.75 -8.23
CA SER A 66 0.14 6.18 -8.46
C SER A 66 -0.05 6.96 -7.16
N GLY A 67 0.58 8.13 -7.04
CA GLY A 67 0.35 9.06 -5.92
C GLY A 67 0.82 8.57 -4.54
N ASN A 68 1.58 7.47 -4.45
CA ASN A 68 2.16 7.01 -3.19
C ASN A 68 3.35 7.89 -2.78
N ASP A 69 3.52 8.06 -1.48
CA ASP A 69 4.74 8.59 -0.87
C ASP A 69 5.58 7.42 -0.38
N PHE A 70 6.67 7.11 -1.09
CA PHE A 70 7.58 6.01 -0.75
C PHE A 70 8.69 6.42 0.22
N GLY A 71 8.66 7.65 0.74
CA GLY A 71 9.74 8.21 1.54
C GLY A 71 11.06 8.24 0.76
N SER A 72 12.12 7.66 1.32
CA SER A 72 13.42 7.52 0.65
C SER A 72 13.59 6.24 -0.18
N ALA A 73 12.59 5.37 -0.19
CA ALA A 73 12.60 4.12 -0.96
C ALA A 73 11.88 4.28 -2.30
N SER A 74 11.84 3.22 -3.10
CA SER A 74 11.22 3.23 -4.43
C SER A 74 10.31 2.02 -4.66
N ASN A 75 9.40 2.16 -5.61
CA ASN A 75 8.65 1.05 -6.18
C ASN A 75 9.57 0.21 -7.10
N THR A 76 9.62 -1.10 -6.87
CA THR A 76 10.37 -2.05 -7.71
C THR A 76 9.50 -3.20 -8.23
N ALA A 77 8.17 -3.10 -8.09
CA ALA A 77 7.26 -4.07 -8.67
C ALA A 77 7.23 -3.96 -10.21
N LEU A 78 7.03 -5.11 -10.88
CA LEU A 78 6.73 -5.11 -12.32
C LEU A 78 5.43 -4.32 -12.59
N THR A 79 5.31 -3.76 -13.79
CA THR A 79 4.16 -2.91 -14.16
C THR A 79 3.03 -3.71 -14.80
N THR A 80 1.79 -3.29 -14.55
CA THR A 80 0.57 -3.79 -15.23
C THR A 80 -0.19 -2.63 -15.87
N SER A 81 -1.00 -2.93 -16.88
CA SER A 81 -1.97 -2.00 -17.48
C SER A 81 -3.33 -1.99 -16.77
N TRP A 82 -3.60 -2.92 -15.87
CA TRP A 82 -4.83 -2.92 -15.09
C TRP A 82 -4.90 -1.67 -14.20
N SER A 83 -5.97 -0.90 -14.35
CA SER A 83 -6.04 0.47 -13.81
C SER A 83 -7.39 0.85 -13.22
N SER A 84 -8.34 -0.09 -13.10
CA SER A 84 -9.69 0.23 -12.66
C SER A 84 -10.30 -0.88 -11.83
N VAL A 85 -11.02 -0.48 -10.78
CA VAL A 85 -11.85 -1.34 -9.95
C VAL A 85 -13.33 -1.11 -10.26
N GLY A 86 -14.17 -2.13 -10.10
CA GLY A 86 -15.61 -2.08 -10.39
C GLY A 86 -16.46 -1.33 -9.36
N TYR A 87 -15.87 -0.46 -8.54
CA TYR A 87 -16.55 0.27 -7.49
C TYR A 87 -16.05 1.72 -7.42
N SER A 88 -16.90 2.61 -6.88
CA SER A 88 -16.55 4.00 -6.65
C SER A 88 -15.70 4.16 -5.38
N TYR A 89 -14.70 5.03 -5.42
CA TYR A 89 -13.85 5.36 -4.28
C TYR A 89 -13.28 6.77 -4.45
N SER A 90 -12.81 7.35 -3.35
CA SER A 90 -12.11 8.63 -3.35
C SER A 90 -10.71 8.46 -2.76
N LEU A 91 -9.71 9.03 -3.43
CA LEU A 91 -8.35 9.09 -2.91
C LEU A 91 -8.20 10.31 -2.01
N THR A 92 -7.71 10.10 -0.79
CA THR A 92 -7.29 11.20 0.07
C THR A 92 -5.96 11.71 -0.45
N ALA A 93 -5.75 13.04 -0.42
CA ALA A 93 -4.45 13.61 -0.76
C ALA A 93 -3.36 12.94 0.07
N VAL A 94 -2.28 12.47 -0.57
CA VAL A 94 -1.27 11.63 0.08
C VAL A 94 -0.68 12.28 1.34
N GLY A 95 -0.48 13.60 1.34
CA GLY A 95 -0.02 14.35 2.51
C GLY A 95 -0.97 14.36 3.71
N SER A 96 -2.26 14.05 3.51
CA SER A 96 -3.27 13.97 4.57
C SER A 96 -3.53 12.54 5.06
N VAL A 97 -3.02 11.51 4.36
CA VAL A 97 -3.28 10.11 4.71
C VAL A 97 -2.70 9.75 6.07
N LYS A 98 -1.46 10.17 6.37
CA LYS A 98 -0.80 9.88 7.66
C LYS A 98 -1.58 10.42 8.85
N SER A 99 -1.98 11.70 8.81
CA SER A 99 -2.75 12.32 9.90
C SER A 99 -4.12 11.66 10.04
N TYR A 100 -4.83 11.44 8.92
CA TYR A 100 -6.12 10.78 8.93
C TYR A 100 -6.06 9.38 9.55
N VAL A 101 -5.10 8.54 9.14
CA VAL A 101 -4.94 7.18 9.67
C VAL A 101 -4.64 7.20 11.17
N ASN A 102 -3.73 8.07 11.63
CA ASN A 102 -3.42 8.15 13.06
C ASN A 102 -4.62 8.60 13.93
N SER A 103 -5.51 9.43 13.39
CA SER A 103 -6.69 9.90 14.12
C SER A 103 -7.89 8.97 14.06
N ASN A 104 -7.99 8.11 13.03
CA ASN A 104 -9.24 7.40 12.72
C ASN A 104 -9.11 5.87 12.64
N ALA A 105 -7.90 5.30 12.55
CA ALA A 105 -7.75 3.85 12.45
C ALA A 105 -7.67 3.18 13.83
N GLY A 106 -8.33 2.04 13.97
CA GLY A 106 -8.40 1.28 15.22
C GLY A 106 -9.61 1.68 16.08
N ALA A 107 -9.66 1.17 17.32
CA ALA A 107 -10.71 1.52 18.26
C ALA A 107 -10.49 2.95 18.80
N ILE A 108 -11.51 3.79 18.71
CA ILE A 108 -11.51 5.15 19.27
C ILE A 108 -12.31 5.09 20.57
N LEU A 109 -11.63 5.25 21.71
CA LEU A 109 -12.24 5.16 23.04
C LEU A 109 -12.40 6.56 23.63
N SER A 110 -13.61 6.90 24.02
CA SER A 110 -13.90 8.05 24.89
C SER A 110 -13.99 7.54 26.33
N PHE A 111 -13.02 7.89 27.18
CA PHE A 111 -13.09 7.67 28.61
C PHE A 111 -13.64 8.92 29.32
#